data_AF-A0A2G9M781-F1
#
_entry.id   AF-A0A2G9M781-F1
#
_cell.length_a   1.000
_cell.length_b   1.000
_cell.length_c   1.000
_cell.angle_alpha   90.00
_cell.angle_beta   90.00
_cell.angle_gamma   90.00
#
_symmetry.space_group_name_H-M   'P 1'
#
loop_
_entity.id
_entity.type
_entity.pdbx_description
1 polymer ?
#
loop_
_entity_poly.entity_id
_entity_poly.type
_entity_poly.pdbx_seq_one_letter_code
_entity_poly.pdbx_strand_id
1 'polypeptide(L)'
;MKQISQKVGEQVVFQIIKYVAAAVYFAGLASLTPLIPLLLTPTELLQARQIVITAFGFVIVAFLLTLWASKNMKIAFRALGYMTLFPGLLTVITAYIGERRMLEYLSHFGEITPYIQEWIHQYVPTAWIIAGIYIILGVFFIWLGEKFGK
;
A
#
# COMPACT_ATOMS: atom_id res chain seq x y z
N MET A 1 36.35 -12.27 -12.86
CA MET A 1 35.62 -12.61 -11.63
C MET A 1 35.22 -11.39 -10.78
N LYS A 2 36.11 -10.43 -10.47
CA LYS A 2 35.75 -9.22 -9.69
C LYS A 2 34.55 -8.40 -10.25
N GLN A 3 34.49 -8.18 -11.56
CA GLN A 3 33.39 -7.42 -12.18
C GLN A 3 32.02 -8.13 -12.14
N ILE A 4 32.01 -9.48 -12.14
CA ILE A 4 30.77 -10.26 -12.05
C ILE A 4 30.24 -10.21 -10.61
N SER A 5 31.13 -10.37 -9.62
CA SER A 5 30.77 -10.24 -8.20
C SER A 5 30.20 -8.85 -7.86
N GLN A 6 30.78 -7.79 -8.43
CA GLN A 6 30.31 -6.41 -8.22
C GLN A 6 28.92 -6.16 -8.83
N LYS A 7 28.65 -6.65 -10.05
CA LYS A 7 27.32 -6.54 -10.69
C LYS A 7 26.24 -7.34 -9.95
N VAL A 8 26.59 -8.53 -9.43
CA VAL A 8 25.67 -9.34 -8.62
C VAL A 8 25.37 -8.63 -7.29
N GLY A 9 26.39 -8.04 -6.64
CA GLY A 9 26.21 -7.26 -5.42
C GLY A 9 25.26 -6.07 -5.60
N GLU A 10 25.42 -5.31 -6.69
CA GLU A 10 24.53 -4.19 -7.03
C GLU A 10 23.08 -4.64 -7.29
N GLN A 11 22.88 -5.79 -7.94
CA GLN A 11 21.54 -6.34 -8.18
C GLN A 11 20.86 -6.81 -6.90
N VAL A 12 21.60 -7.47 -5.99
CA VAL A 12 21.07 -7.91 -4.70
C VAL A 12 20.67 -6.72 -3.84
N VAL A 13 21.52 -5.69 -3.76
CA VAL A 13 21.22 -4.45 -3.03
C VAL A 13 19.97 -3.78 -3.60
N PHE A 14 19.85 -3.69 -4.94
CA PHE A 14 18.67 -3.15 -5.60
C PHE A 14 17.39 -3.91 -5.22
N GLN A 15 17.42 -5.25 -5.20
CA GLN A 15 16.26 -6.04 -4.80
C GLN A 15 15.88 -5.81 -3.33
N ILE A 16 16.87 -5.78 -2.42
CA ILE A 16 16.63 -5.51 -1.00
C ILE A 16 15.97 -4.14 -0.82
N ILE A 17 16.49 -3.10 -1.46
CA ILE A 17 15.92 -1.74 -1.36
C ILE A 17 14.48 -1.73 -1.89
N LYS A 18 14.19 -2.45 -2.97
CA LYS A 18 12.82 -2.55 -3.50
C LYS A 18 11.85 -3.18 -2.50
N TYR A 19 12.26 -4.24 -1.80
CA TYR A 19 11.42 -4.87 -0.77
C TYR A 19 11.25 -3.97 0.45
N VAL A 20 12.31 -3.29 0.89
CA VAL A 20 12.23 -2.31 1.99
C VAL A 20 11.30 -1.16 1.61
N ALA A 21 11.43 -0.61 0.41
CA ALA A 21 10.56 0.45 -0.07
C ALA A 21 9.09 -0.01 -0.15
N ALA A 22 8.83 -1.24 -0.61
CA ALA A 22 7.50 -1.82 -0.61
C ALA A 22 6.94 -1.98 0.81
N ALA A 23 7.73 -2.48 1.76
CA ALA A 23 7.30 -2.64 3.15
C ALA A 23 6.97 -1.29 3.80
N VAL A 24 7.82 -0.27 3.61
CA VAL A 24 7.57 1.10 4.10
C VAL A 24 6.31 1.68 3.43
N TYR A 25 6.14 1.46 2.13
CA TYR A 25 4.96 1.92 1.41
C TYR A 25 3.67 1.30 1.95
N PHE A 26 3.65 -0.03 2.12
CA PHE A 26 2.50 -0.73 2.68
C PHE A 26 2.22 -0.35 4.13
N ALA A 27 3.25 -0.07 4.94
CA ALA A 27 3.05 0.47 6.28
C ALA A 27 2.36 1.84 6.25
N GLY A 28 2.76 2.71 5.31
CA GLY A 28 2.11 4.00 5.07
C GLY A 28 0.67 3.88 4.58
N LEU A 29 0.37 2.94 3.69
CA LEU A 29 -1.01 2.69 3.26
C LEU A 29 -1.86 2.07 4.37
N ALA A 30 -1.30 1.12 5.12
CA ALA A 30 -2.00 0.46 6.22
C ALA A 30 -2.42 1.45 7.30
N SER A 31 -1.56 2.42 7.64
CA SER A 31 -1.90 3.48 8.59
C SER A 31 -2.99 4.43 8.09
N LEU A 32 -3.26 4.50 6.78
CA LEU A 32 -4.39 5.25 6.21
C LEU A 32 -5.73 4.52 6.34
N THR A 33 -5.74 3.21 6.54
CA THR A 33 -6.97 2.41 6.68
C THR A 33 -7.87 2.86 7.84
N PRO A 34 -7.37 3.06 9.08
CA PRO A 34 -8.21 3.51 10.19
C PRO A 34 -8.62 4.99 10.11
N LEU A 35 -8.15 5.76 9.13
CA LEU A 35 -8.46 7.19 9.04
C LEU A 35 -9.88 7.50 8.57
N ILE A 36 -10.50 6.63 7.78
CA ILE A 36 -11.85 6.88 7.27
C ILE A 36 -12.88 6.99 8.42
N PRO A 37 -12.89 6.08 9.42
CA PRO A 37 -13.71 6.25 10.63
C PRO A 37 -13.38 7.53 11.42
N LEU A 38 -12.09 7.82 11.61
CA LEU A 38 -11.60 8.94 12.44
C LEU A 38 -11.90 10.33 11.85
N LEU A 39 -12.06 10.43 10.53
CA LEU A 39 -12.43 11.69 9.87
C LEU A 39 -13.91 12.06 10.07
N LEU A 40 -14.73 11.13 10.58
CA LEU A 40 -16.15 11.34 10.84
C LEU A 40 -16.43 11.77 12.30
N THR A 41 -15.42 11.74 13.18
CA THR A 41 -15.52 12.11 14.60
C THR A 41 -14.72 13.39 14.92
N PRO A 42 -15.37 14.50 15.34
CA PRO A 42 -14.70 15.79 15.56
C PRO A 42 -13.58 15.74 16.61
N THR A 43 -13.69 14.86 17.60
CA THR A 43 -12.76 14.72 18.73
C THR A 43 -11.44 14.08 18.36
N GLU A 44 -11.34 13.40 17.21
CA GLU A 44 -10.15 12.62 16.83
C GLU A 44 -9.36 13.25 15.67
N LEU A 45 -9.78 14.44 15.20
CA LEU A 45 -9.16 15.15 14.07
C LEU A 45 -7.66 15.42 14.26
N LEU A 46 -7.19 15.67 15.49
CA LEU A 46 -5.77 15.90 15.76
C LEU A 46 -4.94 14.62 15.55
N GLN A 47 -5.44 13.48 16.04
CA GLN A 47 -4.80 12.18 15.87
C GLN A 47 -4.85 11.77 14.40
N ALA A 48 -5.99 12.00 13.73
CA ALA A 48 -6.13 11.77 12.31
C ALA A 48 -5.08 12.54 11.49
N ARG A 49 -4.84 13.83 11.82
CA ARG A 49 -3.81 14.63 11.16
C ARG A 49 -2.41 14.04 11.33
N GLN A 50 -2.05 13.57 12.52
CA GLN A 50 -0.74 12.96 12.77
C GLN A 50 -0.55 11.66 11.97
N ILE A 51 -1.59 10.82 11.90
CA ILE A 51 -1.58 9.57 11.12
C ILE A 51 -1.44 9.88 9.63
N VAL A 52 -2.17 10.87 9.10
CA VAL A 52 -2.07 11.31 7.70
C VAL A 52 -0.65 11.78 7.38
N ILE A 53 -0.05 12.63 8.21
CA ILE A 53 1.31 13.12 8.01
C ILE A 53 2.32 11.97 8.01
N THR A 54 2.17 11.04 8.97
CA THR A 54 3.06 9.87 9.08
C THR A 54 2.94 8.97 7.85
N ALA A 55 1.72 8.71 7.38
CA ALA A 55 1.46 7.94 6.17
C ALA A 55 2.09 8.58 4.93
N PHE A 56 1.88 9.89 4.72
CA PHE A 56 2.52 10.62 3.63
C PHE A 56 4.05 10.58 3.74
N GLY A 57 4.59 10.67 4.95
CA GLY A 57 6.02 10.50 5.22
C GLY A 57 6.54 9.15 4.71
N PHE A 58 5.85 8.05 5.06
CA PHE A 58 6.23 6.72 4.56
C PHE A 58 6.11 6.58 3.05
N VAL A 59 5.05 7.12 2.45
CA VAL A 59 4.88 7.13 0.98
C VAL A 59 6.02 7.88 0.29
N ILE A 60 6.41 9.06 0.81
CA ILE A 60 7.52 9.85 0.29
C ILE A 60 8.85 9.09 0.45
N VAL A 61 9.11 8.51 1.61
CA VAL A 61 10.34 7.72 1.84
C VAL A 61 10.41 6.53 0.88
N ALA A 62 9.32 5.78 0.72
CA ALA A 62 9.25 4.68 -0.23
C ALA A 62 9.48 5.13 -1.68
N PHE A 63 8.93 6.28 -2.07
CA PHE A 63 9.20 6.87 -3.38
C PHE A 63 10.68 7.19 -3.57
N LEU A 64 11.29 7.90 -2.61
CA LEU A 64 12.69 8.30 -2.67
C LEU A 64 13.63 7.10 -2.71
N LEU A 65 13.35 6.05 -1.92
CA LEU A 65 14.10 4.80 -1.97
C LEU A 65 14.00 4.13 -3.34
N THR A 66 12.78 4.07 -3.90
CA THR A 66 12.55 3.47 -5.22
C THR A 66 13.21 4.28 -6.34
N LEU A 67 13.16 5.62 -6.25
CA LEU A 67 13.81 6.53 -7.19
C LEU A 67 15.33 6.42 -7.11
N TRP A 68 15.88 6.39 -5.91
CA TRP A 68 17.31 6.23 -5.68
C TRP A 68 17.83 4.90 -6.22
N ALA A 69 17.08 3.81 -6.00
CA ALA A 69 17.43 2.49 -6.50
C ALA A 69 17.33 2.38 -8.03
N SER A 70 16.22 2.87 -8.62
CA SER A 70 15.95 2.73 -10.05
C SER A 70 16.66 3.77 -10.92
N LYS A 71 17.08 4.89 -10.33
CA LYS A 71 17.63 6.08 -11.00
C LYS A 71 16.75 6.59 -12.14
N ASN A 72 15.46 6.23 -12.15
CA ASN A 72 14.54 6.53 -13.23
C ASN A 72 13.16 6.85 -12.66
N MET A 73 12.70 8.09 -12.87
CA MET A 73 11.40 8.55 -12.38
C MET A 73 10.25 7.72 -12.92
N LYS A 74 10.30 7.29 -14.19
CA LYS A 74 9.28 6.43 -14.80
C LYS A 74 9.11 5.14 -14.01
N ILE A 75 10.22 4.49 -13.68
CA ILE A 75 10.22 3.22 -12.94
C ILE A 75 9.70 3.44 -11.52
N ALA A 76 10.14 4.51 -10.85
CA ALA A 76 9.71 4.82 -9.48
C ALA A 76 8.20 5.10 -9.38
N PHE A 77 7.66 5.94 -10.27
CA PHE A 77 6.23 6.23 -10.31
C PHE A 77 5.38 5.01 -10.71
N ARG A 78 5.83 4.22 -11.69
CA ARG A 78 5.14 2.96 -12.04
C ARG A 78 5.14 1.98 -10.86
N ALA A 79 6.27 1.85 -10.15
CA ALA A 79 6.38 0.96 -9.00
C ALA A 79 5.40 1.37 -7.89
N LEU A 80 5.35 2.65 -7.54
CA LEU A 80 4.34 3.18 -6.63
C LEU A 80 2.93 2.87 -7.11
N GLY A 81 2.62 3.19 -8.37
CA GLY A 81 1.30 2.95 -8.93
C GLY A 81 0.86 1.50 -8.85
N TYR A 82 1.75 0.55 -9.16
CA TYR A 82 1.46 -0.88 -8.97
C TYR A 82 1.31 -1.29 -7.50
N MET A 83 2.14 -0.73 -6.61
CA MET A 83 2.03 -0.96 -5.17
C MET A 83 0.73 -0.38 -4.59
N THR A 84 0.17 0.69 -5.18
CA THR A 84 -1.15 1.24 -4.82
C THR A 84 -2.30 0.43 -5.45
N LEU A 85 -2.16 0.01 -6.71
CA LEU A 85 -3.21 -0.74 -7.41
C LEU A 85 -3.44 -2.12 -6.81
N PHE A 86 -2.36 -2.80 -6.38
CA PHE A 86 -2.48 -4.14 -5.83
C PHE A 86 -3.44 -4.23 -4.63
N PRO A 87 -3.30 -3.43 -3.56
CA PRO A 87 -4.27 -3.43 -2.47
C PRO A 87 -5.65 -2.97 -2.95
N GLY A 88 -5.76 -1.98 -3.84
CA GLY A 88 -7.05 -1.56 -4.39
C GLY A 88 -7.80 -2.69 -5.10
N LEU A 89 -7.12 -3.44 -5.97
CA LEU A 89 -7.67 -4.61 -6.66
C LEU A 89 -8.01 -5.73 -5.68
N LEU A 90 -7.13 -5.99 -4.70
CA LEU A 90 -7.39 -6.98 -3.65
C LEU A 90 -8.65 -6.60 -2.87
N THR A 91 -8.85 -5.32 -2.57
CA THR A 91 -10.05 -4.80 -1.92
C THR A 91 -11.31 -4.96 -2.77
N VAL A 92 -11.24 -4.78 -4.10
CA VAL A 92 -12.38 -5.10 -4.99
C VAL A 92 -12.73 -6.59 -4.92
N ILE A 93 -11.72 -7.46 -4.94
CA ILE A 93 -11.92 -8.91 -4.87
C ILE A 93 -12.57 -9.29 -3.54
N THR A 94 -12.07 -8.77 -2.42
CA THR A 94 -12.64 -9.06 -1.09
C THR A 94 -14.06 -8.53 -0.97
N ALA A 95 -14.32 -7.32 -1.48
CA ALA A 95 -15.65 -6.73 -1.46
C ALA A 95 -16.65 -7.51 -2.34
N TYR A 96 -16.19 -8.06 -3.48
CA TYR A 96 -17.00 -8.92 -4.35
C TYR A 96 -17.29 -10.30 -3.73
N ILE A 97 -16.31 -10.91 -3.05
CA ILE A 97 -16.48 -12.19 -2.33
C ILE A 97 -17.53 -12.04 -1.21
N GLY A 98 -17.55 -10.87 -0.55
CA GLY A 98 -18.48 -10.54 0.52
C GLY A 98 -18.03 -11.08 1.87
N GLU A 99 -18.53 -10.42 2.93
CA GLU A 99 -18.20 -10.71 4.33
C GLU A 99 -18.37 -12.19 4.69
N ARG A 100 -19.53 -12.78 4.37
CA ARG A 100 -19.87 -14.15 4.77
C ARG A 100 -18.87 -15.19 4.27
N ARG A 101 -18.46 -15.10 3.01
CA ARG A 101 -17.48 -16.04 2.41
C ARG A 101 -16.09 -15.79 2.95
N MET A 102 -15.70 -14.53 3.18
CA MET A 102 -14.41 -14.24 3.83
C MET A 102 -14.34 -14.85 5.23
N LEU A 103 -15.41 -14.75 6.02
CA LEU A 103 -15.50 -15.35 7.35
C LEU A 103 -15.40 -16.89 7.30
N GLU A 104 -15.96 -17.53 6.28
CA GLU A 104 -15.84 -18.98 6.08
C GLU A 104 -14.40 -19.41 5.74
N TYR A 105 -13.68 -18.64 4.93
CA TYR A 105 -12.25 -18.93 4.66
C TYR A 105 -11.36 -18.66 5.86
N LEU A 106 -11.69 -17.65 6.67
CA LEU A 106 -10.85 -17.17 7.77
C LEU A 106 -11.18 -17.81 9.12
N SER A 107 -12.28 -18.57 9.24
CA SER A 107 -12.63 -19.34 10.43
C SER A 107 -11.61 -20.45 10.77
N HIS A 108 -10.72 -20.78 9.83
CA HIS A 108 -9.65 -21.76 10.01
C HIS A 108 -8.43 -21.21 10.77
N PHE A 109 -8.38 -19.90 11.08
CA PHE A 109 -7.25 -19.25 11.75
C PHE A 109 -7.30 -19.30 13.29
N GLY A 110 -8.21 -20.09 13.87
CA GLY A 110 -8.23 -20.38 15.31
C GLY A 110 -8.44 -19.13 16.17
N GLU A 111 -7.51 -18.85 17.08
CA GLU A 111 -7.61 -17.77 18.09
C GLU A 111 -7.61 -16.34 17.49
N ILE A 112 -7.18 -16.16 16.24
CA ILE A 112 -7.12 -14.84 15.58
C ILE A 112 -8.48 -14.49 14.94
N THR A 113 -9.36 -15.48 14.75
CA THR A 113 -10.69 -15.35 14.14
C THR A 113 -11.53 -14.19 14.67
N PRO A 114 -11.67 -13.94 16.00
CA PRO A 114 -12.51 -12.84 16.50
C PRO A 114 -11.98 -11.45 16.10
N TYR A 115 -10.66 -11.24 16.12
CA TYR A 115 -10.06 -9.97 15.68
C TYR A 115 -10.25 -9.73 14.19
N ILE A 116 -10.14 -10.80 13.39
CA ILE A 116 -10.37 -10.75 11.94
C ILE A 116 -11.85 -10.48 11.66
N GLN A 117 -12.77 -11.10 12.41
CA GLN A 117 -14.21 -10.89 12.28
C GLN A 117 -14.61 -9.43 12.52
N GLU A 118 -14.12 -8.85 13.62
CA GLU A 118 -14.40 -7.45 13.96
C GLU A 118 -13.84 -6.50 12.89
N TRP A 119 -12.63 -6.76 12.40
CA TRP A 119 -12.05 -6.02 11.30
C TRP A 119 -12.88 -6.14 10.01
N ILE A 120 -13.31 -7.34 9.64
CA ILE A 120 -14.11 -7.57 8.44
C ILE A 120 -15.43 -6.81 8.53
N HIS A 121 -16.12 -6.91 9.66
CA HIS A 121 -17.41 -6.27 9.86
C HIS A 121 -17.31 -4.73 9.76
N GLN A 122 -16.22 -4.17 10.28
CA GLN A 122 -16.02 -2.72 10.29
C GLN A 122 -15.53 -2.16 8.94
N TYR A 123 -14.65 -2.88 8.23
CA TYR A 123 -13.93 -2.35 7.07
C TYR A 123 -14.41 -2.89 5.72
N VAL A 124 -15.03 -4.08 5.64
CA VAL A 124 -15.55 -4.62 4.36
C VAL A 124 -16.70 -3.79 3.78
N PRO A 125 -17.65 -3.24 4.58
CA PRO A 125 -18.73 -2.41 4.02
C PRO A 125 -18.23 -1.15 3.31
N THR A 126 -17.11 -0.58 3.77
CA THR A 126 -16.48 0.63 3.20
C THR A 126 -15.34 0.32 2.22
N ALA A 127 -15.03 -0.97 2.01
CA ALA A 127 -13.95 -1.45 1.16
C ALA A 127 -14.04 -0.92 -0.28
N TRP A 128 -15.25 -0.79 -0.85
CA TRP A 128 -15.44 -0.29 -2.22
C TRP A 128 -14.94 1.14 -2.41
N ILE A 129 -15.13 2.01 -1.41
CA ILE A 129 -14.67 3.41 -1.46
C ILE A 129 -13.14 3.44 -1.40
N ILE A 130 -12.56 2.66 -0.49
CA ILE A 130 -11.10 2.52 -0.33
C ILE A 130 -10.47 1.98 -1.63
N ALA A 131 -11.09 0.95 -2.23
CA ALA A 131 -10.67 0.38 -3.50
C ALA A 131 -10.66 1.43 -4.61
N GLY A 132 -11.73 2.23 -4.72
CA GLY A 132 -11.82 3.31 -5.70
C GLY A 132 -10.68 4.32 -5.55
N ILE A 133 -10.41 4.77 -4.32
CA ILE A 133 -9.30 5.70 -4.03
C ILE A 133 -7.95 5.10 -4.44
N TYR A 134 -7.68 3.85 -4.05
CA TYR A 134 -6.41 3.19 -4.40
C TYR A 134 -6.26 2.99 -5.91
N ILE A 135 -7.33 2.64 -6.62
CA ILE A 135 -7.29 2.48 -8.07
C ILE A 135 -7.02 3.82 -8.75
N ILE A 136 -7.73 4.88 -8.37
CA ILE A 136 -7.52 6.23 -8.93
C ILE A 136 -6.10 6.71 -8.69
N LEU A 137 -5.60 6.61 -7.45
CA LEU A 137 -4.24 7.01 -7.11
C LEU A 137 -3.19 6.17 -7.85
N GLY A 138 -3.39 4.87 -7.92
CA GLY A 138 -2.49 3.96 -8.61
C GLY A 138 -2.39 4.24 -10.12
N VAL A 139 -3.53 4.43 -10.79
CA VAL A 139 -3.57 4.85 -12.20
C VAL A 139 -2.92 6.23 -12.38
N PHE A 140 -3.18 7.16 -11.48
CA PHE A 140 -2.57 8.49 -11.50
C PHE A 140 -1.04 8.43 -11.40
N PHE A 141 -0.48 7.61 -10.50
CA PHE A 141 0.97 7.43 -10.41
C PHE A 141 1.57 6.78 -11.66
N ILE A 142 0.91 5.78 -12.26
CA ILE A 142 1.37 5.21 -13.53
C ILE A 142 1.38 6.26 -14.63
N TRP A 143 0.32 7.06 -14.73
CA TRP A 143 0.22 8.16 -15.69
C TRP A 143 1.30 9.22 -15.47
N LEU A 144 1.61 9.60 -14.23
CA LEU A 144 2.74 10.47 -13.91
C LEU A 144 4.05 9.84 -14.38
N GLY A 145 4.24 8.54 -14.18
CA GLY A 145 5.40 7.80 -14.68
C GLY A 145 5.57 7.91 -16.19
N GLU A 146 4.49 7.80 -16.96
CA GLU A 146 4.53 8.00 -18.42
C GLU A 146 4.86 9.44 -18.81
N LYS A 147 4.33 10.43 -18.07
CA LYS A 147 4.50 11.84 -18.39
C LYS A 147 5.90 12.37 -18.04
N PHE A 148 6.47 11.93 -16.92
CA PHE A 148 7.76 12.39 -16.42
C PHE A 148 8.92 11.46 -16.81
N GLY A 149 8.63 10.32 -17.41
CA GLY A 149 9.62 9.39 -17.95
C GLY A 149 10.14 9.82 -19.32
N LYS A 150 11.20 10.63 -19.34
CA LYS A 150 12.14 10.66 -20.46
C LYS A 150 13.12 9.49 -20.33
#